data_AF-A0A0C2ZAU2-F1
#
_entry.id   AF-A0A0C2ZAU2-F1
#
_cell.length_a   1.000
_cell.length_b   1.000
_cell.length_c   1.000
_cell.angle_alpha   90.00
_cell.angle_beta   90.00
_cell.angle_gamma   90.00
#
_symmetry.space_group_name_H-M   'P 1'
#
loop_
_entity.id
_entity.type
_entity.pdbx_description
1 polymer ?
#
loop_
_entity_poly.entity_id
_entity_poly.type
_entity_poly.pdbx_seq_one_letter_code
_entity_poly.pdbx_strand_id
1 'polypeptide(L)'
;MKEHASDATFCKFHRQLFHSSLAAILSSLKPAMTTPKVVKFSDSHFCHVIYSLGPYIVDYEEQALLTCIVRGWCPRCQALRGNLDEDALDCSRAFTEVLFEESTLNLMWDKYGIPFTNNFPRTDIYHLIAPDILHQLIKGCFKDHLVDWVTAYIQKKHSKREADQIMDDINRRIAAVALFTRLHRFPQGQGFKQWTGDDLKALMKVYIAAIEGYVPAEIIRTFCAFLEFCYLVHRDIISEKVLAEIEDTLDRFHTWHEIFRTGDNPVVTTFSLPRQHSAKHYPTLIHLFCVPNGLCSSITECKHIKAVKEPWWRSSKYQLLSQMLLTNQQLDKIAASCVDFSS
;
A
#
# COMPACT_ATOMS: atom_id res chain seq x y z
N MET A 1 -25.64 -2.76 12.56
CA MET A 1 -24.19 -2.42 12.50
C MET A 1 -23.89 -0.99 12.07
N LYS A 2 -24.57 -0.40 11.07
CA LYS A 2 -24.30 1.00 10.65
C LYS A 2 -24.69 2.07 11.70
N GLU A 3 -25.72 1.82 12.52
CA GLU A 3 -26.19 2.75 13.56
C GLU A 3 -25.17 3.06 14.66
N HIS A 4 -24.18 2.19 14.90
CA HIS A 4 -23.16 2.37 15.94
C HIS A 4 -21.76 2.60 15.37
N ALA A 5 -21.62 2.84 14.06
CA ALA A 5 -20.31 2.97 13.41
C ALA A 5 -19.48 4.15 13.94
N SER A 6 -20.13 5.16 14.53
CA SER A 6 -19.49 6.31 15.18
C SER A 6 -19.43 6.23 16.71
N ASP A 7 -19.94 5.16 17.32
CA ASP A 7 -19.85 4.95 18.77
C ASP A 7 -18.45 4.46 19.14
N ALA A 8 -17.77 5.22 20.00
CA ALA A 8 -16.42 4.90 20.48
C ALA A 8 -16.36 3.51 21.14
N THR A 9 -17.42 3.12 21.85
CA THR A 9 -17.52 1.81 22.51
C THR A 9 -17.54 0.68 21.49
N PHE A 10 -18.34 0.84 20.44
CA PHE A 10 -18.40 -0.11 19.33
C PHE A 10 -17.08 -0.20 18.56
N CYS A 11 -16.44 0.93 18.26
CA CYS A 11 -15.11 0.95 17.62
C CYS A 11 -14.06 0.21 18.46
N LYS A 12 -14.06 0.41 19.78
CA LYS A 12 -13.17 -0.30 20.71
C LYS A 12 -13.44 -1.80 20.69
N PHE A 13 -14.70 -2.21 20.84
CA PHE A 13 -15.11 -3.62 20.77
C PHE A 13 -14.68 -4.27 19.46
N HIS A 14 -14.90 -3.61 18.32
CA HIS A 14 -14.52 -4.12 17.00
C HIS A 14 -13.00 -4.34 16.89
N ARG A 15 -12.19 -3.39 17.36
CA ARG A 15 -10.72 -3.53 17.39
C ARG A 15 -10.27 -4.69 18.28
N GLN A 16 -10.84 -4.80 19.48
CA GLN A 16 -10.52 -5.89 20.42
C GLN A 16 -10.91 -7.25 19.83
N LEU A 17 -12.09 -7.35 19.22
CA LEU A 17 -12.55 -8.57 18.56
C LEU A 17 -11.62 -8.96 17.41
N PHE A 18 -11.21 -7.99 16.59
CA PHE A 18 -10.27 -8.23 15.49
C PHE A 18 -8.93 -8.80 15.98
N HIS A 19 -8.28 -8.12 16.93
CA HIS A 19 -6.97 -8.54 17.46
C HIS A 19 -7.05 -9.86 18.24
N SER A 20 -8.11 -10.06 19.04
CA SER A 20 -8.32 -11.31 19.77
C SER A 20 -8.57 -12.48 18.83
N SER A 21 -9.30 -12.26 17.74
CA SER A 21 -9.56 -13.28 16.72
C SER A 21 -8.27 -13.69 16.01
N LEU A 22 -7.44 -12.73 15.57
CA LEU A 22 -6.14 -13.03 14.97
C LEU A 22 -5.23 -13.79 15.93
N ALA A 23 -5.19 -13.38 17.21
CA ALA A 23 -4.40 -14.08 18.22
C ALA A 23 -4.89 -15.53 18.43
N ALA A 24 -6.19 -15.76 18.42
CA ALA A 24 -6.78 -17.09 18.55
C ALA A 24 -6.47 -17.97 17.33
N ILE A 25 -6.67 -17.44 16.11
CA ILE A 25 -6.41 -18.14 14.84
C ILE A 25 -4.94 -18.59 14.74
N LEU A 26 -4.00 -17.71 15.11
CA LEU A 26 -2.58 -17.96 14.97
C LEU A 26 -1.96 -18.65 16.19
N SER A 27 -2.74 -18.91 17.25
CA SER A 27 -2.24 -19.44 18.53
C SER A 27 -1.46 -20.75 18.40
N SER A 28 -1.83 -21.60 17.45
CA SER A 28 -1.18 -22.88 17.16
C SER A 28 0.26 -22.75 16.66
N LEU A 29 0.66 -21.56 16.22
CA LEU A 29 2.02 -21.29 15.72
C LEU A 29 3.04 -21.04 16.83
N LYS A 30 2.59 -20.63 18.04
CA LYS A 30 3.48 -20.22 19.16
C LYS A 30 4.58 -21.25 19.51
N PRO A 31 4.32 -22.58 19.54
CA PRO A 31 5.37 -23.55 19.85
C PRO A 31 6.56 -23.49 18.88
N ALA A 32 6.31 -23.26 17.59
CA ALA A 32 7.35 -23.17 16.56
C ALA A 32 8.17 -21.88 16.64
N MET A 33 7.73 -20.90 17.43
CA MET A 33 8.38 -19.60 17.64
C MET A 33 9.30 -19.56 18.87
N THR A 34 9.28 -20.62 19.66
CA THR A 34 10.09 -20.76 20.88
C THR A 34 11.03 -21.95 20.80
N THR A 35 10.54 -23.07 20.27
CA THR A 35 11.31 -24.31 20.15
C THR A 35 11.85 -24.46 18.74
N PRO A 36 13.18 -24.50 18.53
CA PRO A 36 13.76 -24.71 17.22
C PRO A 36 13.37 -26.07 16.63
N LYS A 37 13.16 -26.11 15.32
CA LYS A 37 12.98 -27.34 14.54
C LYS A 37 14.18 -27.57 13.65
N VAL A 38 14.61 -28.82 13.51
CA VAL A 38 15.68 -29.18 12.59
C VAL A 38 15.11 -29.22 11.17
N VAL A 39 15.68 -28.40 10.28
CA VAL A 39 15.25 -28.29 8.88
C VAL A 39 16.46 -28.50 7.98
N LYS A 40 16.30 -29.29 6.91
CA LYS A 40 17.32 -29.46 5.87
C LYS A 40 17.21 -28.33 4.85
N PHE A 41 18.30 -27.61 4.63
CA PHE A 41 18.39 -26.52 3.66
C PHE A 41 18.82 -27.04 2.28
N SER A 42 18.74 -26.18 1.26
CA SER A 42 19.09 -26.50 -0.12
C SER A 42 20.57 -26.84 -0.33
N ASP A 43 21.44 -26.35 0.56
CA ASP A 43 22.86 -26.69 0.63
C ASP A 43 23.13 -28.05 1.31
N SER A 44 22.07 -28.80 1.64
CA SER A 44 22.08 -30.09 2.34
C SER A 44 22.51 -30.06 3.81
N HIS A 45 22.73 -28.89 4.42
CA HIS A 45 22.97 -28.79 5.86
C HIS A 45 21.66 -28.78 6.65
N PHE A 46 21.74 -29.27 7.89
CA PHE A 46 20.62 -29.23 8.84
C PHE A 46 20.85 -28.09 9.83
N CYS A 47 19.86 -27.21 9.94
CA CYS A 47 19.92 -26.07 10.86
C CYS A 47 18.74 -26.10 11.84
N HIS A 48 18.97 -25.58 13.04
CA HIS A 48 17.90 -25.30 13.99
C HIS A 48 17.20 -24.00 13.59
N VAL A 49 15.94 -24.11 13.17
CA VAL A 49 15.13 -22.98 12.69
C VAL A 49 14.05 -22.66 13.70
N ILE A 50 13.96 -21.39 14.08
CA ILE A 50 12.81 -20.84 14.81
C ILE A 50 11.96 -20.08 13.80
N TYR A 51 10.66 -20.35 13.79
CA TYR A 51 9.73 -19.67 12.90
C TYR A 51 9.19 -18.39 13.55
N SER A 52 8.82 -17.41 12.73
CA SER A 52 8.07 -16.23 13.18
C SER A 52 6.95 -15.92 12.19
N LEU A 53 6.11 -14.95 12.53
CA LEU A 53 5.11 -14.45 11.58
C LEU A 53 5.81 -13.66 10.48
N GLY A 54 5.37 -13.87 9.24
CA GLY A 54 5.90 -13.17 8.06
C GLY A 54 5.34 -11.76 7.90
N PRO A 55 5.79 -11.05 6.86
CA PRO A 55 5.29 -9.72 6.52
C PRO A 55 3.77 -9.72 6.30
N TYR A 56 3.10 -8.70 6.81
CA TYR A 56 1.65 -8.52 6.69
C TYR A 56 1.33 -7.55 5.55
N ILE A 57 0.67 -8.06 4.51
CA ILE A 57 0.33 -7.33 3.27
C ILE A 57 -1.06 -6.73 3.41
N VAL A 58 -1.14 -5.42 3.59
CA VAL A 58 -2.37 -4.68 3.86
C VAL A 58 -2.29 -3.25 3.35
N ASP A 59 -3.46 -2.66 3.06
CA ASP A 59 -3.56 -1.24 2.76
C ASP A 59 -3.33 -0.37 4.00
N TYR A 60 -3.25 0.95 3.82
CA TYR A 60 -2.94 1.87 4.93
C TYR A 60 -3.97 1.86 6.06
N GLU A 61 -5.26 1.71 5.76
CA GLU A 61 -6.29 1.74 6.80
C GLU A 61 -6.20 0.47 7.67
N GLU A 62 -5.93 -0.67 7.04
CA GLU A 62 -5.67 -1.94 7.73
C GLU A 62 -4.32 -1.92 8.46
N GLN A 63 -3.27 -1.30 7.92
CA GLN A 63 -2.00 -1.05 8.62
C GLN A 63 -2.24 -0.26 9.91
N ALA A 64 -3.06 0.79 9.85
CA ALA A 64 -3.39 1.61 11.01
C ALA A 64 -4.16 0.81 12.08
N LEU A 65 -5.10 -0.05 11.66
CA LEU A 65 -5.82 -0.96 12.54
C LEU A 65 -4.89 -1.99 13.21
N LEU A 66 -3.99 -2.60 12.43
CA LEU A 66 -3.06 -3.64 12.89
C LEU A 66 -2.04 -3.10 13.90
N THR A 67 -1.46 -1.94 13.59
CA THR A 67 -0.46 -1.28 14.46
C THR A 67 -1.09 -0.46 15.57
N CYS A 68 -2.42 -0.39 15.62
CA CYS A 68 -3.19 0.35 16.62
C CYS A 68 -2.87 1.85 16.68
N ILE A 69 -2.43 2.43 15.56
CA ILE A 69 -2.16 3.87 15.43
C ILE A 69 -3.42 4.65 15.03
N VAL A 70 -3.35 5.98 15.17
CA VAL A 70 -4.37 6.88 14.63
C VAL A 70 -4.09 7.15 13.16
N ARG A 71 -5.15 7.23 12.35
CA ARG A 71 -5.06 7.61 10.93
C ARG A 71 -4.31 8.93 10.75
N GLY A 72 -3.39 8.97 9.80
CA GLY A 72 -2.47 10.09 9.55
C GLY A 72 -1.07 9.89 10.14
N TRP A 73 -0.85 8.86 10.96
CA TRP A 73 0.48 8.50 11.46
C TRP A 73 1.15 7.44 10.60
N CYS A 74 2.47 7.30 10.72
CA CYS A 74 3.21 6.20 10.11
C CYS A 74 3.11 4.93 10.98
N PRO A 75 2.82 3.75 10.40
CA PRO A 75 2.81 2.49 11.13
C PRO A 75 4.21 1.91 11.37
N ARG A 76 5.27 2.53 10.85
CA ARG A 76 6.65 2.02 10.96
C ARG A 76 7.62 2.91 11.69
N CYS A 77 7.44 4.23 11.70
CA CYS A 77 8.36 5.14 12.36
C CYS A 77 7.63 6.14 13.26
N GLN A 78 8.41 6.77 14.13
CA GLN A 78 7.96 7.71 15.16
C GLN A 78 7.70 9.12 14.60
N ALA A 79 7.67 9.29 13.28
CA ALA A 79 7.47 10.58 12.64
C ALA A 79 6.13 11.19 13.07
N LEU A 80 6.16 12.49 13.38
CA LEU A 80 4.98 13.21 13.83
C LEU A 80 3.99 13.35 12.68
N ARG A 81 2.69 13.19 12.98
CA ARG A 81 1.60 13.34 12.00
C ARG A 81 1.66 14.62 11.16
N GLY A 82 2.18 15.72 11.72
CA GLY A 82 2.29 17.01 11.02
C GLY A 82 3.60 17.21 10.26
N ASN A 83 4.57 16.31 10.43
CA ASN A 83 5.89 16.38 9.80
C ASN A 83 6.42 14.97 9.49
N LEU A 84 5.75 14.26 8.58
CA LEU A 84 6.15 12.88 8.28
C LEU A 84 7.47 12.77 7.50
N ASP A 85 7.91 13.81 6.80
CA ASP A 85 9.12 13.72 5.97
C ASP A 85 10.43 13.78 6.78
N GLU A 86 10.35 14.21 8.04
CA GLU A 86 11.50 14.27 8.94
C GLU A 86 12.09 12.87 9.20
N ASP A 87 13.38 12.82 9.52
CA ASP A 87 14.01 11.58 9.94
C ASP A 87 13.47 11.18 11.32
N ALA A 88 12.97 9.97 11.40
CA ALA A 88 12.39 9.42 12.61
C ALA A 88 12.90 8.00 12.83
N LEU A 89 13.04 7.63 14.10
CA LEU A 89 13.36 6.27 14.49
C LEU A 89 12.20 5.33 14.18
N ASP A 90 12.50 4.05 14.00
CA ASP A 90 11.48 3.03 13.85
C ASP A 90 10.60 2.91 15.10
N CYS A 91 9.31 2.69 14.89
CA CYS A 91 8.39 2.27 15.92
C CYS A 91 8.74 0.84 16.33
N SER A 92 8.63 0.57 17.62
CA SER A 92 8.83 -0.77 18.16
C SER A 92 7.84 -1.01 19.27
N ARG A 93 7.62 -2.29 19.58
CA ARG A 93 6.86 -2.70 20.76
C ARG A 93 7.37 -2.02 22.04
N ALA A 94 8.69 -1.95 22.21
CA ALA A 94 9.31 -1.34 23.38
C ALA A 94 8.97 0.16 23.47
N PHE A 95 9.03 0.88 22.34
CA PHE A 95 8.61 2.29 22.29
C PHE A 95 7.15 2.46 22.70
N THR A 96 6.25 1.63 22.17
CA THR A 96 4.82 1.71 22.51
C THR A 96 4.58 1.34 23.98
N GLU A 97 5.30 0.36 24.54
CA GLU A 97 5.24 -0.01 25.96
C GLU A 97 5.67 1.15 26.86
N VAL A 98 6.79 1.82 26.57
CA VAL A 98 7.23 3.02 27.31
C VAL A 98 6.20 4.15 27.20
N LEU A 99 5.66 4.39 26.01
CA LEU A 99 4.61 5.40 25.82
C LEU A 99 3.38 5.10 26.69
N PHE A 100 3.02 3.82 26.85
CA PHE A 100 1.93 3.40 27.75
C PHE A 100 2.27 3.53 29.23
N GLU A 101 3.52 3.37 29.62
CA GLU A 101 3.96 3.54 31.02
C GLU A 101 3.98 5.01 31.43
N GLU A 102 4.39 5.91 30.54
CA GLU A 102 4.47 7.36 30.81
C GLU A 102 3.12 8.08 30.73
N SER A 103 2.17 7.55 29.95
CA SER A 103 0.83 8.11 29.83
C SER A 103 -0.14 7.48 30.83
N THR A 104 -1.17 8.23 31.28
CA THR A 104 -2.16 7.68 32.22
C THR A 104 -2.88 6.48 31.58
N LEU A 105 -2.50 5.28 32.02
CA LEU A 105 -2.90 3.94 31.54
C LEU A 105 -4.35 3.83 31.03
N ASN A 106 -5.33 4.49 31.64
CA ASN A 106 -6.73 4.39 31.21
C ASN A 106 -7.07 5.18 29.93
N LEU A 107 -6.42 6.33 29.65
CA LEU A 107 -6.81 7.17 28.51
C LEU A 107 -6.30 6.63 27.17
N MET A 108 -5.16 5.92 27.21
CA MET A 108 -4.51 5.36 26.02
C MET A 108 -5.01 3.94 25.74
N TRP A 109 -5.28 3.10 26.74
CA TRP A 109 -5.85 1.75 26.52
C TRP A 109 -7.28 1.77 25.95
N ASP A 110 -8.06 2.81 26.26
CA ASP A 110 -9.38 3.02 25.66
C ASP A 110 -9.31 3.47 24.20
N LYS A 111 -8.19 4.10 23.79
CA LYS A 111 -8.04 4.80 22.51
C LYS A 111 -7.12 4.08 21.52
N TYR A 112 -6.09 3.40 22.03
CA TYR A 112 -5.05 2.66 21.34
C TYR A 112 -5.18 1.19 21.77
N GLY A 113 -5.52 0.32 20.82
CA GLY A 113 -5.64 -1.11 21.07
C GLY A 113 -4.28 -1.76 21.32
N ILE A 114 -4.28 -3.01 21.77
CA ILE A 114 -3.07 -3.83 21.83
C ILE A 114 -2.99 -4.66 20.56
N PRO A 115 -1.90 -4.56 19.78
CA PRO A 115 -1.68 -5.42 18.63
C PRO A 115 -1.64 -6.90 19.01
N PHE A 116 -2.28 -7.76 18.20
CA PHE A 116 -2.30 -9.21 18.45
C PHE A 116 -0.91 -9.84 18.53
N THR A 117 0.09 -9.24 17.88
CA THR A 117 1.49 -9.69 17.87
C THR A 117 2.12 -9.70 19.25
N ASN A 118 1.62 -8.90 20.21
CA ASN A 118 2.12 -8.89 21.58
C ASN A 118 1.96 -10.25 22.28
N ASN A 119 1.02 -11.08 21.81
CA ASN A 119 0.79 -12.43 22.29
C ASN A 119 1.79 -13.47 21.72
N PHE A 120 2.67 -13.07 20.80
CA PHE A 120 3.60 -13.94 20.08
C PHE A 120 5.05 -13.54 20.36
N PRO A 121 5.94 -14.50 20.66
CA PRO A 121 7.34 -14.21 20.93
C PRO A 121 8.08 -13.85 19.63
N ARG A 122 9.02 -12.90 19.70
CA ARG A 122 9.85 -12.49 18.54
C ARG A 122 9.04 -11.94 17.36
N THR A 123 7.89 -11.36 17.67
CA THR A 123 6.97 -10.76 16.69
C THR A 123 6.68 -9.33 17.09
N ASP A 124 6.99 -8.40 16.20
CA ASP A 124 6.66 -6.99 16.36
C ASP A 124 5.89 -6.51 15.13
N ILE A 125 4.65 -6.05 15.32
CA ILE A 125 3.81 -5.62 14.21
C ILE A 125 4.43 -4.46 13.44
N TYR A 126 5.14 -3.54 14.11
CA TYR A 126 5.74 -2.37 13.49
C TYR A 126 6.84 -2.78 12.50
N HIS A 127 7.52 -3.89 12.75
CA HIS A 127 8.51 -4.44 11.84
C HIS A 127 7.88 -5.28 10.72
N LEU A 128 6.71 -5.89 10.96
CA LEU A 128 6.05 -6.81 10.02
C LEU A 128 5.21 -6.14 8.93
N ILE A 129 4.95 -4.83 8.99
CA ILE A 129 4.21 -4.14 7.93
C ILE A 129 5.00 -4.18 6.62
N ALA A 130 4.43 -4.83 5.60
CA ALA A 130 5.02 -5.00 4.28
C ALA A 130 4.86 -3.74 3.39
N PRO A 131 5.73 -3.54 2.39
CA PRO A 131 5.49 -2.54 1.34
C PRO A 131 4.27 -2.94 0.50
N ASP A 132 3.42 -1.97 0.16
CA ASP A 132 2.29 -2.18 -0.74
C ASP A 132 2.34 -1.18 -1.90
N ILE A 133 2.96 -1.62 -3.00
CA ILE A 133 3.12 -0.78 -4.19
C ILE A 133 1.78 -0.29 -4.73
N LEU A 134 0.74 -1.12 -4.68
CA LEU A 134 -0.54 -0.78 -5.29
C LEU A 134 -1.25 0.35 -4.53
N HIS A 135 -1.43 0.19 -3.21
CA HIS A 135 -2.15 1.21 -2.45
C HIS A 135 -1.27 2.39 -2.06
N GLN A 136 0.02 2.19 -1.78
CA GLN A 136 0.90 3.28 -1.35
C GLN A 136 1.37 4.12 -2.53
N LEU A 137 2.00 3.50 -3.54
CA LEU A 137 2.64 4.23 -4.63
C LEU A 137 1.66 4.57 -5.75
N ILE A 138 0.93 3.58 -6.27
CA ILE A 138 0.11 3.75 -7.46
C ILE A 138 -1.20 4.50 -7.14
N LYS A 139 -1.98 4.02 -6.17
CA LYS A 139 -3.22 4.72 -5.76
C LYS A 139 -2.91 5.96 -4.94
N GLY A 140 -2.05 5.83 -3.91
CA GLY A 140 -1.72 6.95 -3.02
C GLY A 140 -0.88 8.03 -3.70
N CYS A 141 0.42 7.80 -3.82
CA CYS A 141 1.36 8.83 -4.25
C CYS A 141 1.09 9.34 -5.67
N PHE A 142 0.87 8.45 -6.63
CA PHE A 142 0.60 8.85 -8.01
C PHE A 142 -0.80 9.45 -8.19
N LYS A 143 -1.86 8.67 -7.95
CA LYS A 143 -3.22 9.11 -8.30
C LYS A 143 -3.79 10.13 -7.33
N ASP A 144 -3.74 9.88 -6.03
CA ASP A 144 -4.42 10.73 -5.03
C ASP A 144 -3.59 11.98 -4.68
N HIS A 145 -2.28 11.97 -4.92
CA HIS A 145 -1.42 13.10 -4.61
C HIS A 145 -0.93 13.79 -5.89
N LEU A 146 -0.02 13.19 -6.65
CA LEU A 146 0.65 13.88 -7.76
C LEU A 146 -0.30 14.32 -8.88
N VAL A 147 -1.20 13.45 -9.35
CA VAL A 147 -2.19 13.79 -10.39
C VAL A 147 -3.16 14.89 -9.91
N ASP A 148 -3.58 14.80 -8.64
CA ASP A 148 -4.50 15.77 -8.06
C ASP A 148 -3.80 17.13 -7.83
N TRP A 149 -2.51 17.14 -7.46
CA TRP A 149 -1.72 18.36 -7.33
C TRP A 149 -1.45 19.05 -8.66
N VAL A 150 -1.22 18.30 -9.74
CA VAL A 150 -1.13 18.88 -11.10
C VAL A 150 -2.44 19.55 -11.48
N THR A 151 -3.58 18.89 -11.21
CA THR A 151 -4.91 19.46 -11.47
C THR A 151 -5.11 20.75 -10.67
N ALA A 152 -4.80 20.74 -9.37
CA ALA A 152 -4.88 21.93 -8.52
C ALA A 152 -3.94 23.05 -9.00
N TYR A 153 -2.74 22.70 -9.47
CA TYR A 153 -1.76 23.68 -9.97
C TYR A 153 -2.29 24.38 -11.22
N ILE A 154 -2.82 23.64 -12.19
CA ILE A 154 -3.40 24.20 -13.42
C ILE A 154 -4.60 25.10 -13.07
N GLN A 155 -5.49 24.65 -12.18
CA GLN A 155 -6.64 25.42 -11.73
C GLN A 155 -6.26 26.71 -10.99
N LYS A 156 -5.15 26.70 -10.26
CA LYS A 156 -4.67 27.88 -9.51
C LYS A 156 -3.96 28.88 -10.42
N LYS A 157 -3.20 28.40 -11.41
CA LYS A 157 -2.39 29.24 -12.31
C LYS A 157 -3.21 29.91 -13.41
N HIS A 158 -4.27 29.26 -13.88
CA HIS A 158 -5.06 29.70 -15.03
C HIS A 158 -6.47 30.13 -14.63
N SER A 159 -7.13 30.93 -15.47
CA SER A 159 -8.56 31.19 -15.29
C SER A 159 -9.35 29.88 -15.42
N LYS A 160 -10.52 29.79 -14.78
CA LYS A 160 -11.35 28.57 -14.81
C LYS A 160 -11.54 28.00 -16.23
N ARG A 161 -11.86 28.88 -17.20
CA ARG A 161 -12.07 28.48 -18.59
C ARG A 161 -10.81 27.92 -19.24
N GLU A 162 -9.67 28.55 -19.01
CA GLU A 162 -8.38 28.08 -19.55
C GLU A 162 -7.94 26.77 -18.88
N ALA A 163 -8.12 26.65 -17.57
CA ALA A 163 -7.85 25.43 -16.83
C ALA A 163 -8.69 24.26 -17.38
N ASP A 164 -9.99 24.45 -17.59
CA ASP A 164 -10.88 23.44 -18.18
C ASP A 164 -10.39 23.05 -19.60
N GLN A 165 -9.99 24.02 -20.43
CA GLN A 165 -9.44 23.74 -21.77
C GLN A 165 -8.12 22.97 -21.73
N ILE A 166 -7.24 23.29 -20.78
CA ILE A 166 -5.96 22.57 -20.58
C ILE A 166 -6.24 21.12 -20.14
N MET A 167 -7.15 20.92 -19.19
CA MET A 167 -7.52 19.58 -18.72
C MET A 167 -8.17 18.75 -19.83
N ASP A 168 -9.00 19.36 -20.67
CA ASP A 168 -9.57 18.71 -21.86
C ASP A 168 -8.49 18.31 -22.88
N ASP A 169 -7.48 19.15 -23.09
CA ASP A 169 -6.37 18.79 -23.99
C ASP A 169 -5.49 17.67 -23.41
N ILE A 170 -5.19 17.71 -22.10
CA ILE A 170 -4.49 16.61 -21.41
C ILE A 170 -5.25 15.29 -21.60
N ASN A 171 -6.58 15.31 -21.43
CA ASN A 171 -7.43 14.14 -21.67
C ASN A 171 -7.39 13.68 -23.13
N ARG A 172 -7.38 14.62 -24.08
CA ARG A 172 -7.26 14.32 -25.51
C ARG A 172 -5.90 13.69 -25.84
N ARG A 173 -4.80 14.20 -25.28
CA ARG A 173 -3.45 13.64 -25.45
C ARG A 173 -3.38 12.21 -24.93
N ILE A 174 -3.94 11.95 -23.76
CA ILE A 174 -4.03 10.60 -23.18
C ILE A 174 -4.85 9.66 -24.07
N ALA A 175 -5.97 10.15 -24.63
CA ALA A 175 -6.81 9.37 -25.54
C ALA A 175 -6.14 9.10 -26.91
N ALA A 176 -5.25 10.00 -27.35
CA ALA A 176 -4.57 9.93 -28.64
C ALA A 176 -3.33 9.02 -28.64
N VAL A 177 -2.94 8.45 -27.49
CA VAL A 177 -1.75 7.59 -27.41
C VAL A 177 -1.88 6.38 -28.36
N ALA A 178 -0.83 6.17 -29.16
CA ALA A 178 -0.79 5.14 -30.18
C ALA A 178 -0.98 3.73 -29.57
N LEU A 179 -1.58 2.84 -30.36
CA LEU A 179 -1.81 1.46 -29.96
C LEU A 179 -0.49 0.72 -29.81
N PHE A 180 -0.18 0.34 -28.58
CA PHE A 180 0.95 -0.53 -28.27
C PHE A 180 0.47 -1.76 -27.51
N THR A 181 1.07 -2.91 -27.78
CA THR A 181 0.77 -4.15 -27.05
C THR A 181 0.99 -3.94 -25.55
N ARG A 182 -0.03 -4.28 -24.72
CA ARG A 182 -0.03 -4.09 -23.25
C ARG A 182 -0.17 -2.63 -22.75
N LEU A 183 -0.56 -1.70 -23.62
CA LEU A 183 -1.04 -0.38 -23.20
C LEU A 183 -2.58 -0.38 -23.18
N HIS A 184 -3.18 -0.08 -22.03
CA HIS A 184 -4.64 0.03 -21.90
C HIS A 184 -5.13 1.33 -22.57
N ARG A 185 -6.32 1.31 -23.18
CA ARG A 185 -6.89 2.50 -23.85
C ARG A 185 -7.62 3.40 -22.85
N PHE A 186 -7.53 4.71 -23.07
CA PHE A 186 -8.31 5.73 -22.36
C PHE A 186 -9.16 6.55 -23.35
N PRO A 187 -10.20 5.97 -23.96
CA PRO A 187 -11.01 6.67 -24.97
C PRO A 187 -11.72 7.93 -24.43
N GLN A 188 -11.83 8.08 -23.10
CA GLN A 188 -12.41 9.25 -22.41
C GLN A 188 -11.36 10.00 -21.56
N GLY A 189 -10.05 9.80 -21.80
CA GLY A 189 -8.99 10.39 -20.98
C GLY A 189 -9.07 9.96 -19.52
N GLN A 190 -9.03 10.90 -18.58
CA GLN A 190 -9.09 10.63 -17.14
C GLN A 190 -10.52 10.61 -16.55
N GLY A 191 -11.57 10.69 -17.39
CA GLY A 191 -12.97 10.82 -16.97
C GLY A 191 -13.61 9.57 -16.32
N PHE A 192 -12.83 8.61 -15.81
CA PHE A 192 -13.35 7.37 -15.25
C PHE A 192 -13.89 7.58 -13.82
N LYS A 193 -15.13 7.13 -13.57
CA LYS A 193 -15.76 7.16 -12.23
C LYS A 193 -15.09 6.20 -11.24
N GLN A 194 -14.45 5.14 -11.73
CA GLN A 194 -13.77 4.15 -10.93
C GLN A 194 -12.48 3.73 -11.65
N TRP A 195 -11.35 3.95 -11.00
CA TRP A 195 -10.03 3.56 -11.51
C TRP A 195 -9.63 2.20 -10.97
N THR A 196 -9.22 1.28 -11.85
CA THR A 196 -8.57 0.03 -11.44
C THR A 196 -7.06 0.23 -11.28
N GLY A 197 -6.39 -0.70 -10.62
CA GLY A 197 -4.92 -0.68 -10.52
C GLY A 197 -4.23 -0.72 -11.89
N ASP A 198 -4.80 -1.44 -12.85
CA ASP A 198 -4.26 -1.54 -14.20
C ASP A 198 -4.47 -0.25 -15.00
N ASP A 199 -5.62 0.42 -14.81
CA ASP A 199 -5.85 1.75 -15.39
C ASP A 199 -4.82 2.76 -14.86
N LEU A 200 -4.55 2.77 -13.55
CA LEU A 200 -3.55 3.69 -13.00
C LEU A 200 -2.15 3.41 -13.53
N LYS A 201 -1.74 2.13 -13.62
CA LYS A 201 -0.46 1.75 -14.22
C LYS A 201 -0.34 2.15 -15.69
N ALA A 202 -1.43 2.07 -16.45
CA ALA A 202 -1.45 2.51 -17.84
C ALA A 202 -1.38 4.05 -17.94
N LEU A 203 -2.06 4.76 -17.05
CA LEU A 203 -1.98 6.23 -16.96
C LEU A 203 -0.55 6.68 -16.65
N MET A 204 0.13 6.05 -15.69
CA MET A 204 1.53 6.36 -15.32
C MET A 204 2.47 6.38 -16.54
N LYS A 205 2.27 5.48 -17.51
CA LYS A 205 3.12 5.37 -18.70
C LYS A 205 2.99 6.55 -19.68
N VAL A 206 1.87 7.25 -19.65
CA VAL A 206 1.53 8.28 -20.65
C VAL A 206 1.40 9.68 -20.04
N TYR A 207 1.31 9.78 -18.71
CA TYR A 207 0.96 11.01 -18.01
C TYR A 207 1.97 12.15 -18.24
N ILE A 208 3.28 11.86 -18.22
CA ILE A 208 4.33 12.87 -18.43
C ILE A 208 4.15 13.58 -19.77
N ALA A 209 4.00 12.82 -20.86
CA ALA A 209 3.80 13.37 -22.20
C ALA A 209 2.48 14.16 -22.30
N ALA A 210 1.46 13.78 -21.53
CA ALA A 210 0.18 14.47 -21.54
C ALA A 210 0.25 15.86 -20.89
N ILE A 211 1.02 16.02 -19.81
CA ILE A 211 1.13 17.29 -19.08
C ILE A 211 2.26 18.21 -19.59
N GLU A 212 3.13 17.68 -20.46
CA GLU A 212 4.25 18.44 -21.04
C GLU A 212 3.76 19.71 -21.76
N GLY A 213 4.43 20.83 -21.47
CA GLY A 213 4.07 22.16 -21.99
C GLY A 213 2.99 22.89 -21.19
N TYR A 214 2.30 22.23 -20.25
CA TYR A 214 1.31 22.87 -19.35
C TYR A 214 1.84 23.13 -17.94
N VAL A 215 2.85 22.38 -17.52
CA VAL A 215 3.46 22.47 -16.17
C VAL A 215 4.95 22.85 -16.25
N PRO A 216 5.54 23.41 -15.18
CA PRO A 216 6.98 23.68 -15.11
C PRO A 216 7.80 22.39 -15.24
N ALA A 217 9.06 22.54 -15.65
CA ALA A 217 9.98 21.42 -15.81
C ALA A 217 10.24 20.67 -14.49
N GLU A 218 10.17 21.36 -13.35
CA GLU A 218 10.31 20.79 -12.01
C GLU A 218 9.20 19.79 -11.71
N ILE A 219 7.95 20.09 -12.10
CA ILE A 219 6.84 19.12 -11.98
C ILE A 219 7.15 17.88 -12.82
N ILE A 220 7.62 18.06 -14.06
CA ILE A 220 8.03 16.93 -14.91
C ILE A 220 9.14 16.10 -14.24
N ARG A 221 10.16 16.75 -13.65
CA ARG A 221 11.25 16.08 -12.91
C ARG A 221 10.73 15.30 -11.71
N THR A 222 9.74 15.82 -10.97
CA THR A 222 9.08 15.10 -9.88
C THR A 222 8.45 13.80 -10.37
N PHE A 223 7.69 13.85 -11.47
CA PHE A 223 7.10 12.64 -12.05
C PHE A 223 8.16 11.68 -12.58
N CYS A 224 9.21 12.17 -13.24
CA CYS A 224 10.30 11.33 -13.72
C CYS A 224 10.97 10.57 -12.56
N ALA A 225 11.36 11.27 -11.48
CA ALA A 225 11.99 10.65 -10.32
C ALA A 225 11.06 9.63 -9.63
N PHE A 226 9.78 9.98 -9.47
CA PHE A 226 8.79 9.09 -8.87
C PHE A 226 8.53 7.83 -9.72
N LEU A 227 8.40 7.97 -11.04
CA LEU A 227 8.20 6.84 -11.93
C LEU A 227 9.44 5.95 -11.99
N GLU A 228 10.63 6.54 -12.01
CA GLU A 228 11.90 5.81 -11.96
C GLU A 228 12.00 4.98 -10.67
N PHE A 229 11.71 5.59 -9.51
CA PHE A 229 11.57 4.88 -8.23
C PHE A 229 10.58 3.70 -8.34
N CYS A 230 9.38 3.95 -8.88
CA CYS A 230 8.38 2.91 -9.08
C CYS A 230 8.89 1.76 -9.96
N TYR A 231 9.62 2.05 -11.03
CA TYR A 231 10.19 1.02 -11.90
C TYR A 231 11.28 0.21 -11.20
N LEU A 232 12.12 0.83 -10.37
CA LEU A 232 13.18 0.15 -9.64
C LEU A 232 12.63 -0.80 -8.58
N VAL A 233 11.65 -0.38 -7.79
CA VAL A 233 11.03 -1.22 -6.74
C VAL A 233 10.21 -2.39 -7.31
N HIS A 234 9.83 -2.32 -8.59
CA HIS A 234 9.18 -3.41 -9.31
C HIS A 234 10.17 -4.39 -9.97
N ARG A 235 11.48 -4.25 -9.82
CA ARG A 235 12.44 -5.22 -10.38
C ARG A 235 12.36 -6.54 -9.61
N ASP A 236 12.38 -7.66 -10.33
CA ASP A 236 12.37 -9.00 -9.72
C ASP A 236 13.69 -9.36 -9.00
N ILE A 237 14.74 -8.58 -9.25
CA ILE A 237 16.05 -8.70 -8.61
C ILE A 237 16.52 -7.30 -8.26
N ILE A 238 16.76 -7.07 -6.98
CA ILE A 238 17.28 -5.80 -6.45
C ILE A 238 18.65 -6.11 -5.84
N SER A 239 19.72 -5.64 -6.48
CA SER A 239 21.07 -5.70 -5.94
C SER A 239 21.38 -4.44 -5.12
N GLU A 240 22.48 -4.43 -4.36
CA GLU A 240 22.96 -3.25 -3.63
C GLU A 240 23.08 -2.00 -4.51
N LYS A 241 23.50 -2.17 -5.77
CA LYS A 241 23.54 -1.07 -6.74
C LYS A 241 22.15 -0.52 -7.03
N VAL A 242 21.18 -1.40 -7.27
CA VAL A 242 19.79 -1.00 -7.54
C VAL A 242 19.19 -0.35 -6.29
N LEU A 243 19.56 -0.81 -5.10
CA LEU A 243 19.12 -0.20 -3.85
C LEU A 243 19.64 1.24 -3.71
N ALA A 244 20.91 1.49 -4.02
CA ALA A 244 21.45 2.85 -4.07
C ALA A 244 20.74 3.72 -5.14
N GLU A 245 20.38 3.14 -6.30
CA GLU A 245 19.55 3.83 -7.31
C GLU A 245 18.15 4.17 -6.76
N ILE A 246 17.55 3.29 -5.95
CA ILE A 246 16.25 3.52 -5.30
C ILE A 246 16.35 4.70 -4.33
N GLU A 247 17.36 4.75 -3.48
CA GLU A 247 17.60 5.85 -2.54
C GLU A 247 17.81 7.18 -3.28
N ASP A 248 18.67 7.21 -4.32
CA ASP A 248 18.88 8.40 -5.15
C ASP A 248 17.58 8.90 -5.81
N THR A 249 16.76 7.99 -6.36
CA THR A 249 15.48 8.38 -6.97
C THR A 249 14.50 8.97 -5.96
N LEU A 250 14.48 8.47 -4.72
CA LEU A 250 13.67 9.02 -3.64
C LEU A 250 14.15 10.41 -3.22
N ASP A 251 15.45 10.62 -3.08
CA ASP A 251 16.02 11.91 -2.75
C ASP A 251 15.73 12.95 -3.83
N ARG A 252 15.86 12.57 -5.11
CA ARG A 252 15.44 13.41 -6.23
C ARG A 252 13.94 13.70 -6.17
N PHE A 253 13.10 12.71 -5.89
CA PHE A 253 11.66 12.90 -5.77
C PHE A 253 11.33 13.93 -4.67
N HIS A 254 11.89 13.79 -3.46
CA HIS A 254 11.70 14.74 -2.37
C HIS A 254 12.26 16.13 -2.70
N THR A 255 13.36 16.22 -3.44
CA THR A 255 13.91 17.51 -3.88
C THR A 255 12.97 18.22 -4.84
N TRP A 256 12.46 17.53 -5.86
CA TRP A 256 11.66 18.17 -6.91
C TRP A 256 10.20 18.39 -6.51
N HIS A 257 9.63 17.55 -5.63
CA HIS A 257 8.23 17.69 -5.23
C HIS A 257 7.94 19.01 -4.49
N GLU A 258 8.99 19.68 -4.02
CA GLU A 258 8.94 20.93 -3.28
C GLU A 258 8.32 22.05 -4.12
N ILE A 259 8.37 21.95 -5.45
CA ILE A 259 7.67 22.86 -6.36
C ILE A 259 6.17 23.00 -6.04
N PHE A 260 5.53 21.96 -5.54
CA PHE A 260 4.11 21.99 -5.17
C PHE A 260 3.84 22.79 -3.89
N ARG A 261 4.85 23.05 -3.06
CA ARG A 261 4.75 23.80 -1.79
C ARG A 261 5.41 25.18 -1.85
N THR A 262 6.55 25.35 -2.52
CA THR A 262 7.30 26.62 -2.59
C THR A 262 7.31 27.29 -3.96
N GLY A 263 6.78 26.65 -5.01
CA GLY A 263 6.73 27.24 -6.35
C GLY A 263 5.81 28.46 -6.43
N ASP A 264 5.80 29.12 -7.60
CA ASP A 264 5.00 30.33 -7.86
C ASP A 264 3.49 30.16 -7.56
N ASN A 265 2.99 28.93 -7.66
CA ASN A 265 1.61 28.58 -7.40
C ASN A 265 1.54 27.39 -6.43
N PRO A 266 1.71 27.62 -5.12
CA PRO A 266 1.76 26.54 -4.14
C PRO A 266 0.37 25.92 -3.99
N VAL A 267 0.28 24.59 -4.09
CA VAL A 267 -1.00 23.84 -4.01
C VAL A 267 -1.02 22.84 -2.86
N VAL A 268 0.13 22.62 -2.22
CA VAL A 268 0.29 21.74 -1.07
C VAL A 268 0.76 22.55 0.13
N THR A 269 0.15 22.31 1.30
CA THR A 269 0.56 22.92 2.56
C THR A 269 1.53 22.06 3.36
N THR A 270 1.42 20.74 3.23
CA THR A 270 2.28 19.74 3.89
C THR A 270 2.34 18.47 3.07
N PHE A 271 3.50 17.80 3.10
CA PHE A 271 3.71 16.48 2.52
C PHE A 271 3.48 15.35 3.53
N SER A 272 2.90 15.66 4.70
CA SER A 272 2.57 14.69 5.74
C SER A 272 1.40 13.77 5.35
N LEU A 273 1.67 12.91 4.37
CA LEU A 273 0.75 11.99 3.73
C LEU A 273 1.29 10.57 3.89
N PRO A 274 0.68 9.72 4.75
CA PRO A 274 1.23 8.43 5.12
C PRO A 274 1.56 7.51 3.94
N ARG A 275 0.74 7.52 2.88
CA ARG A 275 0.98 6.71 1.68
C ARG A 275 2.22 7.16 0.91
N GLN A 276 2.49 8.45 0.83
CA GLN A 276 3.69 8.97 0.19
C GLN A 276 4.92 8.80 1.07
N HIS A 277 4.79 9.15 2.36
CA HIS A 277 5.84 8.91 3.35
C HIS A 277 6.29 7.44 3.40
N SER A 278 5.37 6.50 3.14
CA SER A 278 5.71 5.07 3.12
C SER A 278 6.84 4.71 2.14
N ALA A 279 7.04 5.50 1.08
CA ALA A 279 8.12 5.31 0.11
C ALA A 279 9.52 5.36 0.75
N LYS A 280 9.70 6.19 1.79
CA LYS A 280 10.96 6.30 2.56
C LYS A 280 11.36 4.98 3.24
N HIS A 281 10.39 4.10 3.51
CA HIS A 281 10.65 2.81 4.15
C HIS A 281 11.03 1.71 3.15
N TYR A 282 10.90 1.93 1.84
CA TYR A 282 11.14 0.88 0.84
C TYR A 282 12.56 0.30 0.88
N PRO A 283 13.64 1.10 1.00
CA PRO A 283 14.99 0.54 1.10
C PRO A 283 15.14 -0.44 2.27
N THR A 284 14.73 -0.03 3.46
CA THR A 284 14.72 -0.88 4.67
C THR A 284 13.84 -2.12 4.48
N LEU A 285 12.66 -1.95 3.89
CA LEU A 285 11.72 -3.05 3.64
C LEU A 285 12.27 -4.07 2.64
N ILE A 286 13.03 -3.62 1.64
CA ILE A 286 13.69 -4.50 0.68
C ILE A 286 14.75 -5.36 1.37
N HIS A 287 15.53 -4.79 2.28
CA HIS A 287 16.47 -5.58 3.08
C HIS A 287 15.78 -6.60 3.99
N LEU A 288 14.65 -6.23 4.60
CA LEU A 288 13.93 -7.09 5.54
C LEU A 288 13.14 -8.20 4.84
N PHE A 289 12.53 -7.90 3.70
CA PHE A 289 11.53 -8.77 3.07
C PHE A 289 11.81 -9.10 1.61
N CYS A 290 12.99 -8.76 1.11
CA CYS A 290 13.39 -8.93 -0.28
C CYS A 290 12.48 -8.10 -1.22
N VAL A 291 12.29 -8.60 -2.44
CA VAL A 291 11.68 -7.84 -3.53
C VAL A 291 10.18 -7.57 -3.26
N PRO A 292 9.72 -6.30 -3.36
CA PRO A 292 8.33 -5.93 -3.03
C PRO A 292 7.27 -6.56 -3.93
N ASN A 293 7.61 -6.99 -5.16
CA ASN A 293 6.67 -7.67 -6.07
C ASN A 293 5.99 -8.88 -5.43
N GLY A 294 6.69 -9.61 -4.56
CA GLY A 294 6.13 -10.78 -3.86
C GLY A 294 5.24 -10.44 -2.67
N LEU A 295 5.16 -9.16 -2.28
CA LEU A 295 4.54 -8.69 -1.04
C LEU A 295 3.48 -7.61 -1.26
N CYS A 296 3.08 -7.39 -2.50
CA CYS A 296 2.09 -6.38 -2.85
C CYS A 296 0.66 -6.90 -2.71
N SER A 297 -0.26 -6.02 -2.30
CA SER A 297 -1.69 -6.37 -2.18
C SER A 297 -2.32 -6.72 -3.53
N SER A 298 -1.65 -6.47 -4.66
CA SER A 298 -2.12 -6.93 -5.96
C SER A 298 -2.29 -8.45 -6.00
N ILE A 299 -1.48 -9.20 -5.26
CA ILE A 299 -1.58 -10.66 -5.17
C ILE A 299 -2.90 -11.07 -4.51
N THR A 300 -3.21 -10.46 -3.37
CA THR A 300 -4.45 -10.72 -2.62
C THR A 300 -5.67 -10.20 -3.37
N GLU A 301 -5.57 -9.04 -4.03
CA GLU A 301 -6.64 -8.50 -4.87
C GLU A 301 -6.95 -9.41 -6.07
N CYS A 302 -5.93 -9.95 -6.76
CA CYS A 302 -6.12 -10.91 -7.84
C CYS A 302 -6.85 -12.18 -7.35
N LYS A 303 -6.51 -12.69 -6.16
CA LYS A 303 -7.22 -13.83 -5.55
C LYS A 303 -8.64 -13.47 -5.14
N HIS A 304 -8.87 -12.28 -4.59
CA HIS A 304 -10.19 -11.78 -4.23
C HIS A 304 -11.10 -11.62 -5.46
N ILE A 305 -10.57 -11.22 -6.62
CA ILE A 305 -11.34 -11.22 -7.88
C ILE A 305 -11.87 -12.62 -8.17
N LYS A 306 -10.99 -13.63 -8.17
CA LYS A 306 -11.37 -15.01 -8.49
C LYS A 306 -12.26 -15.68 -7.44
N ALA A 307 -12.00 -15.44 -6.15
CA ALA A 307 -12.71 -16.11 -5.06
C ALA A 307 -13.99 -15.38 -4.63
N VAL A 308 -14.13 -14.08 -4.93
CA VAL A 308 -15.25 -13.26 -4.46
C VAL A 308 -15.96 -12.59 -5.62
N LYS A 309 -15.29 -11.73 -6.40
CA LYS A 309 -15.98 -10.91 -7.43
C LYS A 309 -16.56 -11.76 -8.56
N GLU A 310 -15.81 -12.73 -9.08
CA GLU A 310 -16.29 -13.62 -10.15
C GLU A 310 -17.45 -14.52 -9.71
N PRO A 311 -17.38 -15.27 -8.58
CA PRO A 311 -18.53 -16.00 -8.05
C PRO A 311 -19.71 -15.08 -7.76
N TRP A 312 -19.46 -13.89 -7.23
CA TRP A 312 -20.49 -12.89 -7.04
C TRP A 312 -21.18 -12.55 -8.35
N TRP A 313 -20.45 -12.22 -9.43
CA TRP A 313 -21.02 -11.93 -10.75
C TRP A 313 -21.82 -13.09 -11.34
N ARG A 314 -21.37 -14.34 -11.14
CA ARG A 314 -22.05 -15.56 -11.63
C ARG A 314 -23.27 -15.96 -10.81
N SER A 315 -23.36 -15.52 -9.56
CA SER A 315 -24.47 -15.87 -8.67
C SER A 315 -25.78 -15.18 -9.07
N SER A 316 -26.90 -15.80 -8.71
CA SER A 316 -28.23 -15.19 -8.88
C SER A 316 -28.55 -14.11 -7.83
N LYS A 317 -27.59 -13.79 -6.94
CA LYS A 317 -27.73 -12.90 -5.77
C LYS A 317 -28.70 -13.38 -4.69
N TYR A 318 -29.42 -14.48 -4.91
CA TYR A 318 -30.25 -15.13 -3.89
C TYR A 318 -29.42 -16.11 -3.05
N GLN A 319 -29.45 -16.00 -1.72
CA GLN A 319 -28.57 -16.79 -0.82
C GLN A 319 -27.08 -16.75 -1.26
N LEU A 320 -26.63 -15.53 -1.58
CA LEU A 320 -25.35 -15.22 -2.23
C LEU A 320 -24.14 -15.98 -1.65
N LEU A 321 -23.97 -15.98 -0.33
CA LEU A 321 -22.79 -16.56 0.31
C LEU A 321 -22.69 -18.08 0.04
N SER A 322 -23.80 -18.80 0.13
CA SER A 322 -23.84 -20.25 -0.13
C SER A 322 -23.43 -20.55 -1.57
N GLN A 323 -23.96 -19.79 -2.54
CA GLN A 323 -23.62 -19.95 -3.96
C GLN A 323 -22.14 -19.67 -4.23
N MET A 324 -21.59 -18.61 -3.64
CA MET A 324 -20.17 -18.26 -3.79
C MET A 324 -19.26 -19.36 -3.22
N LEU A 325 -19.58 -19.89 -2.03
CA LEU A 325 -18.82 -20.98 -1.41
C LEU A 325 -18.87 -22.27 -2.25
N LEU A 326 -20.04 -22.64 -2.77
CA LEU A 326 -20.19 -23.80 -3.64
C LEU A 326 -19.43 -23.64 -4.96
N THR A 327 -19.47 -22.45 -5.55
CA THR A 327 -18.73 -22.15 -6.80
C THR A 327 -17.23 -22.29 -6.59
N ASN A 328 -16.69 -21.72 -5.50
CA ASN A 328 -15.28 -21.86 -5.16
C ASN A 328 -14.90 -23.33 -4.93
N GLN A 329 -15.72 -24.07 -4.18
CA GLN A 329 -15.48 -25.50 -3.94
C GLN A 329 -15.44 -26.31 -5.25
N GLN A 330 -16.34 -26.01 -6.20
CA GLN A 330 -16.35 -26.67 -7.50
C GLN A 330 -15.10 -26.33 -8.32
N LEU A 331 -14.70 -25.07 -8.37
CA LEU A 331 -13.49 -24.63 -9.07
C LEU A 331 -12.23 -25.29 -8.49
N ASP A 332 -12.12 -25.37 -7.16
CA ASP A 332 -11.00 -26.03 -6.49
C ASP A 332 -10.95 -27.53 -6.82
N LYS A 333 -12.10 -28.22 -6.83
CA LYS A 333 -12.20 -29.63 -7.21
C LYS A 333 -11.78 -29.85 -8.66
N ILE A 334 -12.24 -29.01 -9.59
CA ILE A 334 -11.85 -29.09 -11.01
C ILE A 334 -10.34 -28.87 -11.16
N ALA A 335 -9.79 -27.86 -10.49
CA ALA A 335 -8.35 -27.59 -10.54
C ALA A 335 -7.52 -28.77 -10.01
N ALA A 336 -7.93 -29.40 -8.91
CA ALA A 336 -7.27 -30.60 -8.38
C ALA A 336 -7.33 -31.76 -9.38
N SER A 337 -8.51 -32.04 -9.96
CA SER A 337 -8.66 -33.10 -10.97
C SER A 337 -7.80 -32.87 -12.21
N CYS A 338 -7.64 -31.63 -12.69
CA CYS A 338 -6.77 -31.34 -13.84
C CYS A 338 -5.30 -31.70 -13.59
N VAL A 339 -4.81 -31.58 -12.36
CA VAL A 339 -3.45 -32.00 -11.99
C VAL A 339 -3.34 -33.52 -12.06
N ASP A 340 -4.30 -34.22 -11.47
CA ASP A 340 -4.35 -35.70 -11.45
C ASP A 340 -4.46 -36.32 -12.86
N PHE A 341 -5.09 -35.62 -13.82
CA PHE A 341 -5.20 -36.07 -15.21
C PHE A 341 -4.00 -35.67 -16.10
N SER A 342 -3.09 -34.83 -15.60
CA SER A 342 -1.88 -34.38 -16.33
C SER A 342 -0.60 -35.09 -15.86
N SER A 343 -0.66 -35.76 -14.70
CA SER A 343 0.32 -36.73 -14.19
C SER A 343 0.05 -38.12 -14.75
#